data_AF-A0A1F7XAV2-F1
#
_entry.id   AF-A0A1F7XAV2-F1
#
_cell.length_a   1.000
_cell.length_b   1.000
_cell.length_c   1.000
_cell.angle_alpha   90.00
_cell.angle_beta   90.00
_cell.angle_gamma   90.00
#
_symmetry.space_group_name_H-M   'P 1'
#
loop_
_entity.id
_entity.type
_entity.pdbx_description
1 polymer ?
#
loop_
_entity_poly.entity_id
_entity_poly.type
_entity_poly.pdbx_seq_one_letter_code
_entity_poly.pdbx_strand_id
1 'polypeptide(L)' 'MKKQVASQMLTLATSGFGLVAALAWNEFIQTVVKEVIKPLIGESSGAISQLIYAVIVTILAVIVTYQLSKIAEKKD' A
#
# COMPACT_ATOMS: atom_id res chain seq x y z
N MET A 1 2.04 -31.53 -15.90
CA MET A 1 1.57 -31.57 -14.49
C MET A 1 2.45 -30.76 -13.52
N LYS A 2 3.71 -31.13 -13.24
CA LYS A 2 4.54 -30.45 -12.21
C LYS A 2 4.67 -28.92 -12.39
N LYS A 3 4.90 -28.45 -13.63
CA LYS A 3 5.01 -27.02 -13.95
C LYS A 3 3.71 -26.24 -13.71
N GLN A 4 2.56 -26.86 -13.98
CA GLN A 4 1.25 -26.23 -13.81
C GLN A 4 0.89 -26.07 -12.33
N VAL A 5 1.16 -27.11 -11.52
CA VAL A 5 1.01 -27.06 -10.06
C VAL A 5 1.93 -25.99 -9.47
N ALA A 6 3.21 -25.96 -9.87
CA ALA A 6 4.14 -24.93 -9.41
C ALA A 6 3.68 -23.51 -9.78
N SER A 7 3.15 -23.30 -10.99
CA SER A 7 2.60 -22.02 -11.41
C SER A 7 1.39 -21.60 -10.57
N GLN A 8 0.48 -22.53 -10.27
CA GLN A 8 -0.69 -22.25 -9.42
C GLN A 8 -0.27 -21.92 -7.99
N MET A 9 0.69 -22.66 -7.43
CA MET A 9 1.26 -22.37 -6.11
C MET A 9 1.94 -20.99 -6.07
N LEU A 10 2.68 -20.62 -7.13
CA LEU A 10 3.30 -19.30 -7.24
C LEU A 10 2.25 -18.19 -7.26
N THR A 11 1.19 -18.34 -8.05
CA THR A 11 0.09 -17.36 -8.10
C THR A 11 -0.57 -17.22 -6.73
N LEU A 12 -0.90 -18.33 -6.06
CA LEU A 12 -1.51 -18.32 -4.74
C LEU A 12 -0.60 -17.66 -3.70
N ALA A 13 0.68 -18.04 -3.66
CA ALA A 13 1.66 -17.46 -2.75
C ALA A 13 1.83 -15.96 -2.99
N THR A 14 2.03 -15.54 -4.24
CA THR A 14 2.21 -14.12 -4.60
C THR A 14 0.97 -13.30 -4.28
N SER A 15 -0.23 -13.85 -4.49
CA SER A 15 -1.50 -13.19 -4.15
C SER A 15 -1.66 -13.04 -2.63
N GLY A 16 -1.36 -14.10 -1.87
CA GLY A 16 -1.38 -14.08 -0.41
C GLY A 16 -0.37 -13.09 0.17
N PHE A 17 0.87 -13.10 -0.31
CA PHE A 17 1.89 -12.12 0.10
C PHE A 17 1.56 -10.69 -0.33
N GLY A 18 0.93 -10.50 -1.50
CA GLY A 18 0.43 -9.20 -1.94
C GLY A 18 -0.60 -8.62 -0.96
N LEU A 19 -1.52 -9.45 -0.47
CA LEU A 19 -2.49 -9.04 0.56
C LEU A 19 -1.80 -8.69 1.88
N VAL A 20 -0.89 -9.53 2.37
CA VAL A 20 -0.13 -9.27 3.60
C VAL A 20 0.67 -7.97 3.49
N ALA A 21 1.32 -7.74 2.35
CA ALA A 21 2.06 -6.51 2.09
C ALA A 21 1.14 -5.27 2.08
N ALA A 22 -0.03 -5.36 1.44
CA ALA A 22 -1.01 -4.27 1.44
C ALA A 22 -1.48 -3.92 2.85
N LEU A 23 -1.76 -4.93 3.69
CA LEU A 23 -2.14 -4.74 5.08
C LEU A 23 -1.01 -4.12 5.92
N ALA A 24 0.23 -4.58 5.73
CA ALA A 24 1.38 -4.05 6.45
C ALA A 24 1.62 -2.56 6.12
N TRP A 25 1.48 -2.17 4.85
CA TRP A 25 1.58 -0.76 4.45
C TRP A 25 0.44 0.09 5.02
N ASN A 26 -0.80 -0.42 5.03
CA ASN A 26 -1.95 0.25 5.63
C ASN A 26 -1.71 0.54 7.12
N GLU A 27 -1.26 -0.46 7.89
CA GLU A 27 -0.94 -0.29 9.31
C GLU A 27 0.23 0.67 9.51
N PHE A 28 1.30 0.55 8.72
CA PHE A 28 2.45 1.46 8.82
C PHE A 28 2.06 2.92 8.64
N ILE A 29 1.28 3.24 7.59
CA ILE A 29 0.85 4.61 7.32
C ILE A 29 -0.04 5.12 8.46
N GLN A 30 -0.95 4.30 8.97
CA GLN A 30 -1.78 4.66 10.13
C GLN A 30 -0.93 4.97 11.36
N THR A 31 0.07 4.14 11.67
CA THR A 31 0.97 4.34 12.81
C THR A 31 1.76 5.63 12.63
N VAL A 32 2.34 5.88 11.45
CA VAL A 32 3.06 7.14 11.17
C VAL A 32 2.14 8.35 11.39
N VAL A 33 0.89 8.30 10.91
CA VAL A 33 -0.04 9.41 11.11
C VAL A 33 -0.41 9.58 12.59
N LYS A 34 -0.64 8.49 13.32
CA LYS A 34 -1.04 8.55 14.73
C LYS A 34 0.10 8.96 15.66
N GLU A 35 1.31 8.46 15.43
CA GLU A 35 2.46 8.63 16.33
C GLU A 35 3.36 9.80 15.93
N VAL A 36 3.48 10.10 14.64
CA VAL A 36 4.36 11.18 14.16
C VAL A 36 3.56 12.43 13.86
N ILE A 37 2.48 12.31 13.08
CA ILE A 37 1.76 13.50 12.60
C ILE A 37 0.82 14.07 13.67
N LYS A 38 0.00 13.24 14.31
CA LYS A 38 -1.02 13.69 15.28
C LYS A 38 -0.44 14.52 16.44
N PRO A 39 0.69 14.17 17.07
CA PRO A 39 1.28 14.98 18.14
C PRO A 39 1.77 16.35 17.65
N LEU A 40 2.20 16.47 16.39
CA LEU A 40 2.69 17.73 15.81
C LEU A 40 1.56 18.75 15.57
N ILE A 41 0.32 18.28 15.36
CA ILE A 41 -0.84 19.12 15.02
C ILE A 41 -1.85 19.28 16.18
N GLY A 42 -1.56 18.73 17.37
CA GLY A 42 -2.39 18.82 18.57
C GLY A 42 -3.59 17.85 18.60
N GLU A 43 -3.99 17.42 19.81
CA GLU A 43 -5.01 16.38 20.03
C GLU A 43 -6.42 16.71 19.52
N SER A 44 -6.78 17.99 19.43
CA SER A 44 -8.11 18.45 18.98
C SER A 44 -8.34 18.26 17.47
N SER A 45 -7.34 17.77 16.75
CA SER A 45 -7.25 17.76 15.28
C SER A 45 -7.57 16.38 14.66
N GLY A 46 -8.48 15.60 15.26
CA GLY A 46 -8.79 14.22 14.80
C GLY A 46 -9.11 14.12 13.30
N ALA A 47 -9.96 15.02 12.80
CA ALA A 47 -10.32 15.09 11.38
C ALA A 47 -9.11 15.43 10.46
N ILE A 48 -8.20 16.28 10.94
CA ILE A 48 -7.00 16.66 10.18
C ILE A 48 -6.05 15.47 10.06
N SER A 49 -5.90 14.66 11.12
CA SER A 49 -5.09 13.45 11.06
C SER A 49 -5.62 12.43 10.03
N GLN A 50 -6.95 12.25 9.96
CA GLN A 50 -7.58 11.37 8.97
C GLN A 50 -7.44 11.91 7.54
N LEU A 51 -7.50 13.23 7.36
CA LEU A 51 -7.28 13.87 6.07
C LEU A 51 -5.84 13.69 5.59
N ILE A 52 -4.85 13.82 6.48
CA ILE A 52 -3.43 13.58 6.15
C ILE A 52 -3.22 12.11 5.78
N TYR A 53 -3.79 11.17 6.55
CA TYR A 53 -3.78 9.75 6.20
C TYR A 53 -4.32 9.51 4.79
N ALA A 54 -5.49 10.04 4.47
CA ALA A 54 -6.11 9.87 3.16
C ALA A 54 -5.22 10.41 2.03
N VAL A 55 -4.65 11.62 2.20
CA VAL A 55 -3.76 12.24 1.21
C VAL A 55 -2.50 11.40 0.99
N ILE A 56 -1.86 10.91 2.06
CA ILE A 56 -0.66 10.07 1.95
C ILE A 56 -0.96 8.78 1.18
N VAL A 57 -2.05 8.09 1.52
CA VAL A 57 -2.45 6.85 0.85
C VAL A 57 -2.76 7.11 -0.63
N THR A 58 -3.46 8.20 -0.96
CA THR A 58 -3.75 8.56 -2.35
C THR A 58 -2.48 8.85 -3.15
N ILE A 59 -1.53 9.62 -2.58
CA ILE A 59 -0.26 9.92 -3.25
C ILE A 59 0.51 8.62 -3.52
N LEU A 60 0.62 7.73 -2.53
CA LEU A 60 1.28 6.44 -2.70
C LEU A 60 0.60 5.57 -3.76
N ALA A 61 -0.75 5.52 -3.76
CA ALA A 61 -1.51 4.79 -4.76
C ALA A 61 -1.25 5.33 -6.18
N VAL A 62 -1.23 6.65 -6.37
CA VAL A 62 -0.93 7.28 -7.66
C VAL A 62 0.50 6.98 -8.10
N ILE A 63 1.49 7.10 -7.19
CA ILE A 63 2.89 6.81 -7.49
C ILE A 63 3.09 5.36 -7.91
N VAL A 64 2.52 4.41 -7.16
CA VAL A 64 2.64 2.98 -7.44
C VAL A 64 1.94 2.64 -8.74
N THR A 65 0.70 3.09 -8.94
CA THR A 65 -0.05 2.80 -10.18
C THR A 65 0.64 3.42 -11.40
N TYR A 66 1.11 4.66 -11.32
CA TYR A 66 1.86 5.31 -12.39
C TYR A 66 3.16 4.56 -12.74
N GLN A 67 3.93 4.13 -11.74
CA GLN A 67 5.14 3.35 -11.98
C GLN A 67 4.84 1.99 -12.61
N LEU A 68 3.79 1.31 -12.15
CA LEU A 68 3.36 0.04 -12.73
C LEU A 68 2.89 0.22 -14.17
N SER A 69 2.13 1.27 -14.48
CA SER A 69 1.72 1.62 -15.86
C SER A 69 2.93 1.81 -16.77
N LYS A 70 3.95 2.56 -16.32
CA LYS A 70 5.18 2.77 -17.09
C LYS A 70 5.98 1.48 -17.32
N ILE A 71 6.00 0.57 -16.35
CA ILE A 71 6.66 -0.74 -16.51
C ILE A 71 5.87 -1.63 -17.47
N ALA A 72 4.53 -1.58 -17.43
CA ALA A 72 3.66 -2.34 -18.31
C ALA A 72 3.78 -1.88 -19.77
N GLU A 73 3.79 -0.57 -20.02
CA GLU A 73 3.98 0.01 -21.37
C GLU A 73 5.33 -0.34 -21.99
N LYS A 74 6.36 -0.59 -21.16
CA LYS A 74 7.71 -0.92 -21.65
C LYS A 74 7.85 -2.35 -22.18
N LYS A 75 6.78 -3.15 -22.13
CA LYS A 75 6.77 -4.56 -22.49
C LYS A 75 6.09 -4.86 -23.83
N ASP A 76 5.63 -3.82 -24.52
CA ASP A 76 5.26 -3.81 -25.94
C ASP A 76 6.40 -3.24 -26.80
#